data_AF-A0A2D6UC19-F1
#
_entry.id   AF-A0A2D6UC19-F1
#
_cell.length_a   1.000
_cell.length_b   1.000
_cell.length_c   1.000
_cell.angle_alpha   90.00
_cell.angle_beta   90.00
_cell.angle_gamma   90.00
#
_symmetry.space_group_name_H-M   'P 1'
#
loop_
_entity.id
_entity.type
_entity.pdbx_description
1 polymer ?
#
loop_
_entity_poly.entity_id
_entity_poly.type
_entity_poly.pdbx_seq_one_letter_code
_entity_poly.pdbx_strand_id
1 'polypeptide(L)'
;MVACQPDNGSVVPEEAAQILRSGTTEIVGRVTSSRMSPTLNRSICLAQVTKEFAAPGTSLEVLLVSGERITATVQEHHAHFDPEGVRLRG
;
A
#
# COMPACT_ATOMS: atom_id res chain seq x y z
N MET A 1 -3.24 -10.33 -3.39
CA MET A 1 -3.60 -9.08 -2.69
C MET A 1 -2.57 -8.90 -1.60
N VAL A 2 -2.16 -7.67 -1.31
CA VAL A 2 -1.13 -7.34 -0.32
C VAL A 2 -1.53 -6.11 0.47
N ALA A 3 -1.01 -6.00 1.69
CA ALA A 3 -1.00 -4.74 2.42
C ALA A 3 0.17 -3.90 1.93
N CYS A 4 -0.09 -2.64 1.61
CA CYS A 4 0.91 -1.69 1.19
C CYS A 4 0.85 -0.46 2.09
N GLN A 5 1.99 0.17 2.25
CA GLN A 5 2.15 1.25 3.18
C GLN A 5 2.90 2.39 2.49
N PRO A 6 2.24 3.54 2.25
CA PRO A 6 2.92 4.71 1.72
C PRO A 6 4.09 5.11 2.62
N ASP A 7 5.24 5.39 2.00
CA ASP A 7 6.45 5.76 2.74
C ASP A 7 6.28 7.16 3.34
N ASN A 8 5.63 8.08 2.61
CA ASN A 8 5.04 9.27 3.19
C ASN A 8 3.67 8.95 3.79
N GLY A 9 3.65 8.70 5.10
CA GLY A 9 2.43 8.35 5.84
C GLY A 9 1.34 9.43 5.87
N SER A 10 1.60 10.66 5.41
CA SER A 10 0.56 11.69 5.30
C SER A 10 -0.19 11.66 3.97
N VAL A 11 0.31 10.91 2.98
CA VAL A 11 -0.31 10.81 1.65
C VAL A 11 -1.19 9.58 1.59
N VAL A 12 -2.48 9.78 1.34
CA VAL A 12 -3.45 8.70 1.10
C VAL A 12 -3.60 8.54 -0.41
N PRO A 13 -3.07 7.47 -1.03
CA PRO A 13 -3.28 7.24 -2.45
C PRO A 13 -4.77 7.00 -2.74
N GLU A 14 -5.23 7.44 -3.90
CA GLU A 14 -6.60 7.25 -4.32
C GLU A 14 -6.91 5.76 -4.56
N GLU A 15 -8.14 5.35 -4.28
CA GLU A 15 -8.59 4.01 -4.68
C GLU A 15 -8.54 3.89 -6.22
N ALA A 16 -8.15 2.71 -6.71
CA ALA A 16 -7.85 2.45 -8.12
C ALA A 16 -6.61 3.16 -8.70
N ALA A 17 -5.81 3.87 -7.88
CA ALA A 17 -4.50 4.37 -8.31
C ALA A 17 -3.63 3.24 -8.87
N GLN A 18 -2.93 3.53 -9.97
CA GLN A 18 -2.10 2.54 -10.66
C GLN A 18 -0.78 2.34 -9.92
N ILE A 19 -0.31 1.10 -9.89
CA ILE A 19 1.00 0.76 -9.37
C ILE A 19 1.90 0.45 -10.56
N LEU A 20 3.03 1.15 -10.63
CA LEU A 20 3.99 1.06 -11.72
C LEU A 20 5.25 0.32 -11.25
N ARG A 21 5.90 -0.39 -12.18
CA ARG A 21 7.28 -0.85 -11.98
C ARG A 21 8.16 0.39 -11.85
N SER A 22 9.00 0.42 -10.81
CA SER A 22 9.80 1.60 -10.48
C SER A 22 10.61 2.09 -11.68
N GLY A 23 10.59 3.40 -11.90
CA GLY A 23 11.28 4.06 -13.00
C GLY A 23 10.66 3.84 -14.39
N THR A 24 9.52 3.18 -14.50
CA THR A 24 8.88 2.87 -15.80
C THR A 24 7.42 3.34 -15.86
N THR A 25 6.72 3.04 -16.95
CA THR A 25 5.27 3.24 -17.11
C THR A 25 4.50 1.91 -17.15
N GLU A 26 5.17 0.79 -16.88
CA GLU A 26 4.54 -0.53 -16.85
C GLU A 26 3.66 -0.66 -15.61
N ILE A 27 2.36 -0.94 -15.82
CA ILE A 27 1.41 -1.17 -14.73
C ILE A 27 1.60 -2.61 -14.22
N VAL A 28 1.91 -2.74 -12.94
CA VAL A 28 2.11 -4.03 -12.25
C VAL A 28 1.05 -4.31 -11.19
N GLY A 29 0.12 -3.36 -10.99
CA GLY A 29 -0.96 -3.51 -10.04
C GLY A 29 -1.82 -2.26 -9.89
N ARG A 30 -2.67 -2.28 -8.86
CA ARG A 30 -3.51 -1.16 -8.47
C ARG A 30 -3.83 -1.17 -6.98
N VAL A 31 -4.07 0.02 -6.42
CA VAL A 31 -4.65 0.19 -5.09
C VAL A 31 -6.12 -0.23 -5.14
N THR A 32 -6.57 -1.06 -4.19
CA THR A 32 -7.97 -1.47 -4.08
C THR A 32 -8.71 -0.70 -3.00
N SER A 33 -8.04 -0.34 -1.91
CA SER A 33 -8.59 0.50 -0.86
C SER A 33 -7.46 1.25 -0.15
N SER A 34 -7.73 2.48 0.30
CA SER A 34 -6.76 3.28 1.06
C SER A 34 -7.46 4.27 1.98
N ARG A 35 -6.89 4.48 3.18
CA ARG A 35 -7.39 5.42 4.18
C ARG A 35 -6.27 5.98 5.05
N MET A 36 -6.51 7.13 5.66
CA MET A 36 -5.78 7.59 6.84
C MET A 36 -6.26 6.80 8.07
N SER A 37 -5.35 6.09 8.73
CA SER A 37 -5.63 5.39 9.98
C SER A 37 -5.36 6.32 11.16
N PRO A 38 -6.39 6.74 11.92
CA PRO A 38 -6.18 7.56 13.11
C PRO A 38 -5.47 6.78 14.22
N THR A 39 -5.64 5.45 14.27
CA THR A 39 -4.99 4.59 15.25
C THR A 39 -3.48 4.48 15.02
N LEU A 40 -3.05 4.46 13.76
CA LEU A 40 -1.64 4.39 13.39
C LEU A 40 -1.03 5.77 13.08
N ASN A 41 -1.86 6.83 13.08
CA ASN A 41 -1.53 8.19 12.68
C ASN A 41 -0.82 8.27 11.30
N ARG A 42 -1.32 7.50 10.33
CA ARG A 42 -0.75 7.41 8.98
C ARG A 42 -1.67 6.74 7.97
N SER A 43 -1.40 6.96 6.69
CA SER A 43 -2.05 6.28 5.58
C SER A 43 -1.64 4.80 5.50
N ILE A 44 -2.62 3.99 5.10
CA ILE A 44 -2.48 2.56 4.83
C ILE A 44 -3.28 2.22 3.57
N CYS A 45 -2.87 1.20 2.83
CA CYS A 45 -3.63 0.72 1.68
C CYS A 45 -3.55 -0.80 1.49
N LEU A 46 -4.50 -1.31 0.71
CA LEU A 46 -4.47 -2.64 0.13
C LEU A 46 -4.28 -2.51 -1.37
N ALA A 47 -3.54 -3.46 -1.95
CA ALA A 47 -3.27 -3.49 -3.37
C ALA A 47 -3.38 -4.90 -3.96
N GLN A 48 -3.71 -4.93 -5.25
CA GLN A 48 -3.53 -6.09 -6.11
C GLN A 48 -2.32 -5.84 -6.99
N VAL A 49 -1.30 -6.69 -6.88
CA VAL A 49 -0.08 -6.63 -7.68
C VAL A 49 0.21 -7.99 -8.30
N THR A 50 1.00 -8.03 -9.38
CA THR A 50 1.50 -9.29 -9.93
C THR A 50 2.42 -9.99 -8.92
N LYS A 51 2.52 -11.32 -9.04
CA LYS A 51 3.19 -12.17 -8.04
C LYS A 51 4.63 -11.74 -7.74
N GLU A 52 5.35 -11.27 -8.75
CA GLU A 52 6.74 -10.84 -8.63
C GLU A 52 6.93 -9.60 -7.74
N PHE A 53 5.88 -8.81 -7.49
CA PHE A 53 5.91 -7.63 -6.63
C PHE A 53 5.20 -7.82 -5.29
N ALA A 54 4.74 -9.04 -4.98
CA ALA A 54 3.94 -9.32 -3.79
C ALA A 54 4.79 -9.64 -2.53
N ALA A 55 6.12 -9.70 -2.65
CA ALA A 55 6.99 -10.05 -1.54
C ALA A 55 7.08 -8.91 -0.51
N PRO A 56 7.08 -9.19 0.81
CA PRO A 56 7.30 -8.19 1.85
C PRO A 56 8.59 -7.38 1.62
N GLY A 57 8.55 -6.09 1.92
CA GLY A 57 9.67 -5.17 1.71
C GLY A 57 9.84 -4.68 0.26
N THR A 58 9.07 -5.20 -0.70
CA THR A 58 9.09 -4.69 -2.07
C THR A 58 8.60 -3.24 -2.10
N SER A 59 9.36 -2.36 -2.74
CA SER A 59 8.97 -0.97 -3.00
C SER A 59 8.17 -0.87 -4.30
N LEU A 60 7.06 -0.15 -4.25
CA LEU A 60 6.11 0.04 -5.34
C LEU A 60 5.99 1.53 -5.64
N GLU A 61 5.94 1.90 -6.92
CA GLU A 61 5.58 3.27 -7.32
C GLU A 61 4.08 3.37 -7.52
N VAL A 62 3.41 4.25 -6.79
CA VAL A 62 1.97 4.54 -6.96
C VAL A 62 1.83 5.86 -7.72
N LEU A 63 1.13 5.82 -8.84
CA LEU A 63 0.79 7.00 -9.63
C LEU A 63 -0.51 7.61 -9.09
N LEU A 64 -0.40 8.80 -8.49
CA LEU A 64 -1.53 9.58 -7.99
C LEU A 64 -2.27 10.26 -9.15
N VAL A 65 -3.53 10.68 -8.91
CA VAL A 65 -4.33 11.39 -9.93
C VAL A 65 -3.69 12.72 -10.33
N SER A 66 -2.91 13.34 -9.41
CA SER A 66 -2.13 14.54 -9.70
C SER A 66 -1.02 14.33 -10.75
N GLY A 67 -0.68 13.07 -11.06
CA GLY A 67 0.48 12.69 -11.86
C GLY A 67 1.76 12.53 -11.06
N GLU A 68 1.74 12.84 -9.76
CA GLU A 68 2.86 12.58 -8.85
C GLU A 68 3.02 11.06 -8.63
N ARG A 69 4.28 10.63 -8.49
CA ARG A 69 4.61 9.27 -8.09
C ARG A 69 5.09 9.27 -6.65
N ILE A 70 4.46 8.43 -5.84
CA ILE A 70 4.91 8.18 -4.46
C ILE A 70 5.38 6.73 -4.34
N THR A 71 6.16 6.44 -3.31
CA THR A 71 6.57 5.08 -2.98
C THR A 71 5.70 4.49 -1.88
N ALA A 72 5.42 3.20 -2.00
CA ALA A 72 4.75 2.41 -0.97
C ALA A 72 5.44 1.05 -0.82
N THR A 73 5.58 0.60 0.42
CA THR A 73 6.27 -0.66 0.74
C THR A 73 5.25 -1.77 1.05
N VAL A 74 5.44 -2.95 0.46
CA VAL A 74 4.64 -4.14 0.75
C VAL A 74 4.93 -4.62 2.19
N GLN A 75 3.88 -4.82 2.97
CA GLN A 75 3.98 -5.25 4.36
C GLN A 75 4.01 -6.78 4.48
N GLU A 76 4.62 -7.28 5.56
CA GLU A 76 4.72 -8.71 5.86
C GLU A 76 3.35 -9.33 6.14
N HIS A 77 2.49 -8.62 6.88
CA HIS A 77 1.14 -9.05 7.21
C HIS A 77 0.09 -8.28 6.42
N HIS A 78 -1.03 -8.93 6.09
CA HIS A 78 -2.18 -8.26 5.49
C HIS A 78 -2.89 -7.28 6.43
N ALA A 79 -2.81 -7.54 7.75
CA ALA A 79 -3.36 -6.66 8.75
C ALA A 79 -2.33 -5.58 9.11
N HIS A 80 -2.67 -4.33 8.84
CA HIS A 80 -1.88 -3.17 9.25
C HIS A 80 -1.94 -2.92 10.76
N PHE A 81 -2.94 -3.45 11.44
CA PHE A 81 -3.18 -3.21 12.86
C PHE A 81 -3.55 -4.53 13.55
N ASP A 82 -2.89 -4.80 14.68
CA ASP A 82 -3.05 -6.01 15.49
C ASP A 82 -3.00 -7.32 14.66
N PRO A 83 -1.90 -7.59 13.93
CA PRO A 83 -1.79 -8.78 13.10
C PRO A 83 -1.91 -10.10 13.89
N GLU A 84 -1.53 -10.08 15.17
CA GLU A 84 -1.60 -11.23 16.07
C GLU A 84 -2.96 -11.39 16.77
N GLY A 85 -3.89 -10.44 16.56
CA GLY A 85 -5.25 -10.49 17.11
C GLY A 85 -5.30 -10.48 18.65
N VAL A 86 -4.35 -9.81 19.31
CA VAL A 86 -4.26 -9.75 20.78
C VAL A 86 -5.49 -9.06 21.36
N ARG A 87 -6.05 -8.07 20.65
CA ARG A 87 -7.20 -7.29 21.12
C ARG A 87 -8.53 -8.03 21.02
N LEU A 88 -8.58 -9.16 20.32
CA LEU A 88 -9.78 -10.02 20.22
C LEU A 88 -9.98 -10.93 21.44
N ARG A 89 -8.97 -11.03 22.32
CA ARG A 89 -8.94 -11.97 23.46
C ARG A 89 -9.28 -11.32 24.80
N GLY A 90 -9.68 -10.04 24.79
CA GLY A 90 -10.01 -9.25 25.99
C GLY A 90 -11.50 -9.17 26.27
#